data_AF-K1T0I2-F1
#
_entry.id   AF-K1T0I2-F1
#
_cell.length_a   1.000
_cell.length_b   1.000
_cell.length_c   1.000
_cell.angle_alpha   90.00
_cell.angle_beta   90.00
_cell.angle_gamma   90.00
#
_symmetry.space_group_name_H-M   'P 1'
#
loop_
_entity.id
_entity.type
_entity.pdbx_description
1 polymer ?
#
loop_
_entity_poly.entity_id
_entity_poly.type
_entity_poly.pdbx_seq_one_letter_code
_entity_poly.pdbx_strand_id
1 'polypeptide(L)'
;EEYWSPENQLWLAESGFGCSPTARGRSILCTCLGDGEQTRWNRNDFIGVLKDEFLPDWAKESLKQYQRPEQEEKQQMQFGGM
;
A
#
# COMPACT_ATOMS: atom_id res chain seq x y z
N GLU A 1 0.22 9.26 23.02
CA GLU A 1 1.28 9.27 21.98
C GLU A 1 1.19 8.12 20.98
N GLU A 2 0.26 7.17 21.17
CA GLU A 2 0.14 5.95 20.37
C GLU A 2 0.00 6.20 18.85
N TYR A 3 -0.75 7.23 18.44
CA TYR A 3 -0.94 7.59 17.03
C TYR A 3 0.34 8.08 16.30
N TRP A 4 1.39 8.43 17.04
CA TRP A 4 2.64 8.92 16.46
C TRP A 4 3.74 7.86 16.42
N SER A 5 3.45 6.63 16.85
CA SER A 5 4.44 5.56 16.77
C SER A 5 4.82 5.26 15.31
N PRO A 6 6.09 4.91 15.02
CA PRO A 6 6.52 4.60 13.66
C PRO A 6 5.69 3.50 12.97
N GLU A 7 5.18 2.56 13.76
CA GLU A 7 4.37 1.43 13.30
C GLU A 7 3.05 1.87 12.66
N ASN A 8 2.48 2.98 13.15
CA ASN A 8 1.21 3.53 12.69
C ASN A 8 1.35 4.49 11.49
N GLN A 9 2.58 4.73 11.01
CA GLN A 9 2.86 5.70 9.95
C GLN A 9 3.16 5.04 8.59
N LEU A 10 3.42 3.72 8.56
CA LEU A 10 3.73 3.00 7.33
C LEU A 10 2.50 2.25 6.80
N TRP A 11 2.13 2.58 5.56
CA TRP A 11 0.98 2.02 4.88
C TRP A 11 1.42 1.39 3.55
N LEU A 12 1.03 0.15 3.32
CA LEU A 12 1.15 -0.53 2.04
C LEU A 12 0.04 -0.06 1.11
N ALA A 13 0.41 0.66 0.05
CA ALA A 13 -0.52 1.04 -1.01
C ALA A 13 -0.86 -0.17 -1.89
N GLU A 14 -2.13 -0.59 -1.90
CA GLU A 14 -2.60 -1.78 -2.62
C GLU A 14 -3.24 -1.41 -3.96
N SER A 15 -4.11 -0.38 -3.96
CA SER A 15 -4.81 0.02 -5.17
C SER A 15 -5.39 1.44 -5.10
N GLY A 16 -6.10 1.84 -6.16
CA GLY A 16 -6.73 3.15 -6.27
C GLY A 16 -5.93 4.13 -7.12
N PHE A 17 -6.63 5.15 -7.61
CA PHE A 17 -6.03 6.13 -8.52
C PHE A 17 -4.96 7.00 -7.87
N GLY A 18 -4.92 7.11 -6.53
CA GLY A 18 -3.87 7.81 -5.82
C GLY A 18 -2.50 7.14 -5.91
N CYS A 19 -2.44 5.83 -6.24
CA CYS A 19 -1.19 5.08 -6.40
C CYS A 19 -0.47 5.39 -7.72
N SER A 20 -1.11 6.10 -8.65
CA SER A 20 -0.51 6.50 -9.92
C SER A 20 -0.32 8.03 -9.97
N PRO A 21 0.88 8.52 -10.31
CA PRO A 21 1.11 9.96 -10.42
C PRO A 21 0.30 10.61 -11.55
N THR A 22 -0.04 9.85 -12.59
CA THR A 22 -0.75 10.33 -13.80
C THR A 22 -2.27 10.27 -13.68
N ALA A 23 -2.80 9.54 -12.69
CA ALA A 23 -4.23 9.42 -12.51
C ALA A 23 -4.83 10.68 -11.87
N ARG A 24 -6.06 11.01 -12.28
CA ARG A 24 -6.80 12.16 -11.74
C ARG A 24 -7.27 11.91 -10.30
N GLY A 25 -7.73 10.69 -10.02
CA GLY A 25 -8.19 10.32 -8.69
C GLY A 25 -7.07 10.35 -7.65
N ARG A 26 -7.45 10.59 -6.40
CA ARG A 26 -6.51 10.75 -5.28
C ARG A 26 -6.57 9.62 -4.26
N SER A 27 -7.59 8.76 -4.34
CA SER A 27 -7.82 7.69 -3.36
C SER A 27 -6.76 6.60 -3.43
N ILE A 28 -6.24 6.21 -2.28
CA ILE A 28 -5.37 5.06 -2.08
C ILE A 28 -6.11 4.12 -1.15
N LEU A 29 -6.33 2.88 -1.58
CA LEU A 29 -6.68 1.78 -0.69
C LEU A 29 -5.37 1.19 -0.19
N CYS A 30 -5.20 1.15 1.13
CA CYS A 30 -3.96 0.69 1.73
C CYS A 30 -4.19 -0.01 3.06
N THR A 31 -3.19 -0.80 3.43
CA THR A 31 -3.13 -1.54 4.68
C THR A 31 -2.01 -0.99 5.57
N CYS A 32 -2.29 -0.69 6.83
CA CYS A 32 -1.29 -0.29 7.82
C CYS A 32 -0.36 -1.47 8.12
N LEU A 33 0.95 -1.26 8.09
CA LEU A 33 1.93 -2.32 8.35
C LEU A 33 2.07 -2.68 9.83
N GLY A 34 1.66 -1.79 10.74
CA GLY A 34 1.76 -1.99 12.18
C GLY A 34 0.68 -2.92 12.76
N ASP A 35 -0.56 -2.78 12.29
CA ASP A 35 -1.73 -3.48 12.83
C ASP A 35 -2.60 -4.21 11.78
N GLY A 36 -2.31 -4.01 10.49
CA GLY A 36 -3.08 -4.60 9.39
C GLY A 36 -4.39 -3.88 9.09
N GLU A 37 -4.66 -2.70 9.66
CA GLU A 37 -5.86 -1.93 9.38
C GLU A 37 -5.96 -1.58 7.88
N GLN A 38 -7.09 -1.86 7.25
CA GLN A 38 -7.37 -1.45 5.88
C GLN A 38 -8.20 -0.17 5.86
N THR A 39 -7.66 0.88 5.28
CA THR A 39 -8.32 2.19 5.18
C THR A 39 -8.05 2.86 3.84
N ARG A 40 -8.95 3.77 3.46
CA ARG A 40 -8.80 4.62 2.28
C ARG A 40 -8.26 5.99 2.69
N TRP A 41 -7.11 6.36 2.13
CA TRP A 41 -6.51 7.68 2.26
C TRP A 41 -6.50 8.44 0.92
N ASN A 42 -6.13 9.72 0.92
CA ASN A 42 -5.73 10.42 -0.30
C ASN A 42 -4.20 10.41 -0.42
N ARG A 43 -3.69 10.43 -1.66
CA ARG A 43 -2.25 10.55 -1.92
C ARG A 43 -1.57 11.75 -1.23
N ASN A 44 -2.32 12.83 -0.99
CA ASN A 44 -1.81 14.05 -0.38
C ASN A 44 -1.77 13.96 1.15
N ASP A 45 -2.35 12.91 1.75
CA ASP A 45 -2.28 12.64 3.19
C ASP A 45 -0.93 11.99 3.55
N PHE A 46 -0.20 11.48 2.55
CA PHE A 46 1.13 10.89 2.72
C PHE A 46 2.24 11.92 2.48
N ILE A 47 3.29 11.85 3.29
CA ILE A 47 4.49 12.69 3.14
C ILE A 47 5.32 12.25 1.92
N GLY A 48 5.32 10.95 1.60
CA GLY A 48 6.06 10.40 0.46
C GLY A 48 6.04 8.88 0.43
N VAL A 49 6.81 8.32 -0.50
CA VAL A 49 7.02 6.87 -0.63
C VAL A 49 8.37 6.52 -0.01
N LEU A 50 8.36 5.54 0.90
CA LEU A 50 9.57 5.03 1.54
C LEU A 50 10.28 4.06 0.58
N LYS A 51 11.60 4.22 0.41
CA LYS A 51 12.40 3.25 -0.36
C LYS A 51 12.68 2.00 0.46
N ASP A 52 12.76 0.86 -0.21
CA ASP A 52 13.00 -0.45 0.40
C ASP A 52 14.29 -0.52 1.26
N GLU A 53 15.34 0.23 0.88
CA GLU A 53 16.60 0.31 1.62
C GLU A 53 16.44 0.93 3.02
N PHE A 54 15.40 1.74 3.22
CA PHE A 54 15.08 2.40 4.49
C PHE A 54 13.92 1.74 5.24
N LEU A 55 13.42 0.59 4.75
CA LEU A 55 12.34 -0.12 5.40
C LEU A 55 12.85 -0.77 6.71
N PRO A 56 12.20 -0.53 7.87
CA PRO A 56 12.58 -1.21 9.10
C PRO A 56 12.24 -2.70 9.03
N ASP A 57 12.96 -3.53 9.79
CA ASP A 57 12.86 -4.99 9.66
C ASP A 57 11.48 -5.54 10.02
N TRP A 58 10.80 -4.96 11.03
CA TRP A 58 9.42 -5.31 11.37
C TRP A 58 8.46 -5.08 10.20
N ALA A 59 8.66 -4.01 9.42
CA ALA A 59 7.82 -3.69 8.27
C ALA A 59 8.11 -4.65 7.12
N LYS A 60 9.37 -5.06 6.92
CA LYS A 60 9.74 -6.09 5.93
C LYS A 60 9.07 -7.42 6.27
N GLU A 61 9.02 -7.79 7.54
CA GLU A 61 8.34 -8.99 8.00
C GLU A 61 6.84 -8.92 7.81
N SER A 62 6.22 -7.79 8.15
CA SER A 62 4.79 -7.53 7.91
C SER A 62 4.44 -7.62 6.41
N LEU A 63 5.25 -7.00 5.54
CA LEU A 63 5.04 -7.04 4.09
C LEU A 63 5.00 -8.46 3.49
N LYS A 64 5.76 -9.42 4.05
CA LYS A 64 5.75 -10.81 3.56
C LYS A 64 4.36 -11.45 3.61
N GLN A 65 3.46 -10.97 4.48
CA GLN A 65 2.09 -11.46 4.59
C GLN A 65 1.22 -11.05 3.40
N TYR A 66 1.57 -9.93 2.77
CA TYR A 66 0.82 -9.31 1.66
C TYR A 66 1.48 -9.55 0.30
N GLN A 67 2.77 -9.92 0.27
CA GLN A 67 3.46 -10.44 -0.91
C GLN A 67 2.95 -11.84 -1.29
N ARG A 68 1.68 -11.94 -1.69
CA ARG A 68 1.19 -13.07 -2.50
C ARG A 68 1.68 -12.88 -3.94
N PRO A 69 1.92 -13.95 -4.72
CA PRO A 69 2.52 -13.85 -6.05
C PRO A 69 1.63 -12.99 -6.96
N GLU A 70 2.06 -11.75 -7.18
CA GLU A 70 1.41 -10.68 -7.95
C GLU A 70 1.29 -10.99 -9.46
N GLN A 71 1.44 -12.26 -9.86
CA GLN A 71 1.40 -12.73 -11.24
C GLN A 71 0.02 -13.22 -11.71
N GLU A 72 -0.92 -13.58 -10.81
CA GLU A 72 -2.21 -14.15 -11.24
C GLU A 72 -3.32 -13.11 -11.48
N GLU A 73 -3.34 -11.96 -10.78
CA GLU A 73 -4.40 -10.95 -10.96
C GLU A 73 -4.24 -10.09 -12.22
N LYS A 74 -3.01 -9.81 -12.66
CA LYS A 74 -2.78 -9.11 -13.94
C LYS A 74 -3.16 -9.97 -15.15
N GLN A 75 -3.18 -11.30 -15.01
CA GLN A 75 -3.56 -12.21 -16.08
C GLN A 75 -5.08 -12.39 -16.17
N GLN A 76 -5.82 -12.41 -15.05
CA GLN A 76 -7.29 -12.54 -15.08
C GLN A 76 -8.01 -11.33 -15.69
N MET A 77 -7.48 -10.10 -15.52
CA MET A 77 -8.07 -8.91 -16.16
C MET A 77 -7.80 -8.82 -17.67
N GLN A 78 -6.89 -9.62 -18.22
CA GLN A 78 -6.56 -9.60 -19.65
C GLN A 78 -7.42 -10.59 -20.47
N PHE A 79 -8.06 -11.58 -19.84
CA PHE A 79 -8.89 -12.59 -20.51
C PHE A 79 -10.41 -12.46 -20.25
N GLY A 80 -10.84 -11.53 -19.39
CA GLY A 80 -12.26 -11.33 -19.02
C GLY A 80 -13.07 -10.40 -19.95
N GLY A 81 -12.60 -10.17 -21.18
CA GLY A 81 -13.29 -9.35 -22.17
C GLY A 81 -13.89 -10.20 -23.30
N MET A 82 -15.11 -10.69 -23.09
CA MET A 82 -16.08 -11.02 -24.14
C MET A 82 -17.46 -10.51 -23.73
#